data_AF-A0A1Q7VY83-F1
#
_entry.id   AF-A0A1Q7VY83-F1
#
_cell.length_a   1.000
_cell.length_b   1.000
_cell.length_c   1.000
_cell.angle_alpha   90.00
_cell.angle_beta   90.00
_cell.angle_gamma   90.00
#
_symmetry.space_group_name_H-M   'P 1'
#
loop_
_entity.id
_entity.type
_entity.pdbx_description
1 polymer ?
#
loop_
_entity_poly.entity_id
_entity_poly.type
_entity_poly.pdbx_seq_one_letter_code
_entity_poly.pdbx_strand_id
1 'polypeptide(L)'
;MNQDGAVIENIDLVGDIRVEANNVVIRNVRVTAPRGGDIDQWGILQWVGHSGLIVEDSEIIGNSQTELRQAVMDPGGVMTVRRCDIHGMSKKGVYTTQGVIEDNYIHDPYFFAAADGEVDMIRIDGSPDPGTSLLIRHNSLIDTNTVNSAISLFEADGGQPTRVTVEDNYMATAGWAIYAGGASAATSDIVVKGNVFGAKFQSGYGYVTEWNAHGRGNVWSGNRWEDGRPAPLP
;
A
#
# COMPACT_ATOMS: atom_id res chain seq x y z
N MET A 1 -3.97 8.65 20.45
CA MET A 1 -3.40 7.82 21.54
C MET A 1 -1.92 8.16 21.68
N ASN A 2 -1.41 8.36 22.89
CA ASN A 2 -0.06 8.93 23.15
C ASN A 2 0.77 8.12 24.17
N GLN A 3 0.52 6.82 24.29
CA GLN A 3 1.25 5.93 25.19
C GLN A 3 1.95 4.84 24.40
N ASP A 4 3.27 4.74 24.58
CA ASP A 4 4.10 3.71 23.97
C ASP A 4 3.69 2.31 24.44
N GLY A 5 3.74 1.34 23.52
CA GLY A 5 3.39 -0.05 23.82
C GLY A 5 1.89 -0.29 24.03
N ALA A 6 1.04 0.70 23.76
CA ALA A 6 -0.40 0.55 23.93
C ALA A 6 -0.99 -0.49 22.98
N VAL A 7 -2.05 -1.14 23.44
CA VAL A 7 -2.86 -2.06 22.64
C VAL A 7 -4.27 -1.48 22.51
N ILE A 8 -4.73 -1.31 21.28
CA ILE A 8 -6.10 -0.93 20.95
C ILE A 8 -6.73 -2.16 20.28
N GLU A 9 -7.81 -2.68 20.85
CA GLU A 9 -8.40 -3.90 20.34
C GLU A 9 -9.90 -4.01 20.61
N ASN A 10 -10.58 -4.81 19.79
CA ASN A 10 -12.00 -5.17 19.93
C ASN A 10 -12.94 -3.96 19.89
N ILE A 11 -12.69 -3.03 18.97
CA ILE A 11 -13.50 -1.82 18.80
C ILE A 11 -14.09 -1.71 17.38
N ASP A 12 -15.29 -1.15 17.31
CA ASP A 12 -15.92 -0.67 16.08
C ASP A 12 -16.04 0.85 16.18
N LEU A 13 -15.39 1.56 15.26
CA LEU A 13 -15.19 3.00 15.28
C LEU A 13 -15.67 3.61 13.96
N VAL A 14 -16.47 4.67 14.04
CA VAL A 14 -16.67 5.61 12.94
C VAL A 14 -15.77 6.82 13.15
N GLY A 15 -14.85 7.07 12.23
CA GLY A 15 -13.80 8.08 12.37
C GLY A 15 -12.43 7.48 12.15
N ASP A 16 -11.43 7.98 12.87
CA ASP A 16 -10.03 7.67 12.66
C ASP A 16 -9.28 7.36 13.98
N ILE A 17 -8.19 6.58 13.88
CA ILE A 17 -7.27 6.31 14.99
C ILE A 17 -5.93 7.01 14.72
N ARG A 18 -5.62 8.03 15.51
CA ARG A 18 -4.33 8.73 15.49
C ARG A 18 -3.41 8.24 16.60
N VAL A 19 -2.20 7.87 16.24
CA VAL A 19 -1.18 7.32 17.14
C VAL A 19 0.02 8.25 17.20
N GLU A 20 0.25 8.84 18.37
CA GLU A 20 1.40 9.69 18.73
C GLU A 20 2.26 8.95 19.77
N ALA A 21 2.63 7.71 19.45
CA ALA A 21 3.34 6.81 20.36
C ALA A 21 4.05 5.70 19.58
N ASN A 22 5.09 5.11 20.18
CA ASN A 22 5.85 4.00 19.60
C ASN A 22 5.23 2.64 19.97
N ASN A 23 5.51 1.63 19.14
CA ASN A 23 5.22 0.21 19.44
C ASN A 23 3.75 -0.06 19.79
N VAL A 24 2.82 0.65 19.15
CA VAL A 24 1.38 0.48 19.37
C VAL A 24 0.86 -0.69 18.53
N VAL A 25 0.03 -1.52 19.14
CA VAL A 25 -0.69 -2.60 18.45
C VAL A 25 -2.16 -2.22 18.33
N ILE A 26 -2.68 -2.25 17.11
CA ILE A 26 -4.10 -2.12 16.80
C ILE A 26 -4.55 -3.45 16.21
N ARG A 27 -5.48 -4.15 16.87
CA ARG A 27 -5.91 -5.48 16.42
C ARG A 27 -7.39 -5.75 16.61
N ASN A 28 -7.98 -6.55 15.73
CA ASN A 28 -9.40 -6.88 15.80
C ASN A 28 -10.28 -5.63 15.92
N VAL A 29 -10.06 -4.66 15.03
CA VAL A 29 -10.85 -3.43 14.97
C VAL A 29 -11.57 -3.28 13.64
N ARG A 30 -12.70 -2.57 13.65
CA ARG A 30 -13.40 -2.08 12.46
C ARG A 30 -13.36 -0.55 12.48
N VAL A 31 -12.75 0.07 11.47
CA VAL A 31 -12.66 1.53 11.34
C VAL A 31 -13.39 1.94 10.07
N THR A 32 -14.50 2.66 10.22
CA THR A 32 -15.33 3.13 9.13
C THR A 32 -15.17 4.63 8.94
N ALA A 33 -14.79 5.06 7.74
CA ALA A 33 -14.76 6.46 7.37
C ALA A 33 -16.13 7.10 7.63
N PRO A 34 -16.18 8.32 8.20
CA PRO A 34 -17.45 8.98 8.46
C PRO A 34 -18.17 9.28 7.13
N ARG A 35 -19.46 9.62 7.23
CA ARG A 35 -20.23 10.16 6.10
C ARG A 35 -20.19 11.67 6.15
N GLY A 36 -19.87 12.32 5.03
CA GLY A 36 -19.87 13.78 4.91
C GLY A 36 -18.98 14.28 3.78
N GLY A 37 -19.05 15.58 3.47
CA GLY A 37 -18.20 16.19 2.44
C GLY A 37 -16.79 16.55 2.90
N ASP A 38 -16.31 15.93 3.99
CA ASP A 38 -14.94 16.15 4.46
C ASP A 38 -13.94 15.45 3.53
N ILE A 39 -12.83 16.12 3.27
CA ILE A 39 -11.81 15.74 2.30
C ILE A 39 -10.45 15.46 2.95
N ASP A 40 -10.40 15.30 4.27
CA ASP A 40 -9.13 15.06 4.99
C ASP A 40 -9.27 13.98 6.07
N GLN A 41 -9.97 12.89 5.72
CA GLN A 41 -10.16 11.76 6.63
C GLN A 41 -9.08 10.68 6.46
N TRP A 42 -8.71 10.13 7.61
CA TRP A 42 -7.71 9.09 7.78
C TRP A 42 -8.39 7.81 8.30
N GLY A 43 -7.80 6.64 8.10
CA GLY A 43 -8.23 5.43 8.78
C GLY A 43 -7.43 5.26 10.08
N ILE A 44 -6.24 4.70 9.95
CA ILE A 44 -5.26 4.54 11.03
C ILE A 44 -3.97 5.25 10.64
N LEU A 45 -3.51 6.18 11.48
CA LEU A 45 -2.32 6.99 11.24
C LEU A 45 -1.38 6.94 12.45
N GLN A 46 -0.13 6.52 12.24
CA GLN A 46 0.96 6.86 13.14
C GLN A 46 1.57 8.20 12.72
N TRP A 47 1.70 9.14 13.66
CA TRP A 47 2.27 10.45 13.40
C TRP A 47 3.79 10.38 13.24
N VAL A 48 4.32 11.33 12.44
CA VAL A 48 5.76 11.50 12.23
C VAL A 48 6.52 11.59 13.56
N GLY A 49 7.69 10.95 13.61
CA GLY A 49 8.52 10.89 14.83
C GLY A 49 8.23 9.68 15.72
N HIS A 50 7.28 8.82 15.34
CA HIS A 50 6.99 7.55 16.01
C HIS A 50 7.21 6.36 15.07
N SER A 51 7.35 5.16 15.62
CA SER A 51 7.61 3.94 14.86
C SER A 51 7.06 2.69 15.56
N GLY A 52 6.99 1.58 14.85
CA GLY A 52 6.60 0.28 15.40
C GLY A 52 5.09 0.07 15.48
N LEU A 53 4.28 0.77 14.67
CA LEU A 53 2.85 0.49 14.58
C LEU A 53 2.63 -0.91 13.99
N ILE A 54 1.80 -1.70 14.67
CA ILE A 54 1.28 -2.97 14.15
C ILE A 54 -0.23 -2.82 14.01
N VAL A 55 -0.74 -2.98 12.79
CA VAL A 55 -2.18 -3.11 12.51
C VAL A 55 -2.43 -4.53 12.03
N GLU A 56 -3.26 -5.28 12.74
CA GLU A 56 -3.54 -6.67 12.38
C GLU A 56 -4.99 -7.10 12.57
N ASP A 57 -5.44 -8.10 11.81
CA ASP A 57 -6.76 -8.71 11.97
C ASP A 57 -7.91 -7.69 11.98
N SER A 58 -7.84 -6.66 11.12
CA SER A 58 -8.70 -5.48 11.20
C SER A 58 -9.35 -5.14 9.86
N GLU A 59 -10.50 -4.46 9.92
CA GLU A 59 -11.24 -3.98 8.74
C GLU A 59 -11.19 -2.44 8.68
N ILE A 60 -10.77 -1.88 7.55
CA ILE A 60 -10.77 -0.43 7.31
C ILE A 60 -11.65 -0.14 6.09
N ILE A 61 -12.65 0.72 6.27
CA ILE A 61 -13.76 0.89 5.35
C ILE A 61 -13.89 2.35 4.94
N GLY A 62 -13.60 2.64 3.69
CA GLY A 62 -13.94 3.92 3.07
C GLY A 62 -15.34 3.91 2.43
N ASN A 63 -15.70 5.01 1.79
CA ASN A 63 -16.96 5.14 1.07
C ASN A 63 -16.82 6.17 -0.07
N SER A 64 -17.78 6.20 -0.99
CA SER A 64 -17.74 7.12 -2.14
C SER A 64 -18.21 8.55 -1.84
N GLN A 65 -18.64 8.84 -0.61
CA GLN A 65 -19.19 10.15 -0.21
C GLN A 65 -18.18 11.03 0.51
N THR A 66 -17.13 10.43 1.07
CA THR A 66 -16.11 11.07 1.90
C THR A 66 -14.75 10.55 1.47
N GLU A 67 -13.76 11.42 1.37
CA GLU A 67 -12.40 10.99 1.03
C GLU A 67 -11.83 10.17 2.19
N LEU A 68 -11.42 8.93 1.95
CA LEU A 68 -10.51 8.21 2.84
C LEU A 68 -9.13 8.25 2.21
N ARG A 69 -8.34 9.23 2.64
CA ARG A 69 -7.08 9.61 2.00
C ARG A 69 -6.01 8.52 2.18
N GLN A 70 -5.90 7.96 3.37
CA GLN A 70 -5.08 6.78 3.63
C GLN A 70 -5.81 5.87 4.62
N ALA A 71 -6.02 4.61 4.26
CA ALA A 71 -6.63 3.65 5.16
C ALA A 71 -5.68 3.29 6.31
N VAL A 72 -4.40 3.02 6.02
CA VAL A 72 -3.36 2.85 7.04
C VAL A 72 -2.09 3.59 6.61
N MET A 73 -1.53 4.44 7.48
CA MET A 73 -0.34 5.22 7.17
C MET A 73 0.65 5.32 8.34
N ASP A 74 1.93 5.28 7.97
CA ASP A 74 3.06 5.70 8.79
C ASP A 74 4.09 6.46 7.92
N PRO A 75 4.23 7.79 8.06
CA PRO A 75 5.19 8.61 7.32
C PRO A 75 6.60 8.54 7.92
N GLY A 76 7.23 7.38 7.83
CA GLY A 76 8.67 7.21 8.10
C GLY A 76 9.02 6.33 9.30
N GLY A 77 8.04 5.87 10.09
CA GLY A 77 8.21 4.78 11.03
C GLY A 77 8.19 3.41 10.36
N VAL A 78 8.66 2.38 11.09
CA VAL A 78 8.53 0.99 10.69
C VAL A 78 7.13 0.52 11.05
N MET A 79 6.35 0.12 10.05
CA MET A 79 4.98 -0.33 10.23
C MET A 79 4.78 -1.78 9.79
N THR A 80 3.94 -2.51 10.51
CA THR A 80 3.44 -3.82 10.08
C THR A 80 1.92 -3.74 9.86
N VAL A 81 1.45 -4.08 8.66
CA VAL A 81 0.02 -4.24 8.36
C VAL A 81 -0.22 -5.67 7.89
N ARG A 82 -1.02 -6.44 8.63
CA ARG A 82 -1.23 -7.85 8.31
C ARG A 82 -2.60 -8.41 8.57
N ARG A 83 -3.08 -9.29 7.68
CA ARG A 83 -4.39 -9.95 7.80
C ARG A 83 -5.54 -8.93 7.92
N CYS A 84 -5.41 -7.79 7.25
CA CYS A 84 -6.43 -6.75 7.22
C CYS A 84 -7.29 -6.85 5.96
N ASP A 85 -8.54 -6.45 6.11
CA ASP A 85 -9.48 -6.20 5.01
C ASP A 85 -9.63 -4.69 4.82
N ILE A 86 -9.14 -4.15 3.71
CA ILE A 86 -9.08 -2.71 3.45
C ILE A 86 -9.85 -2.43 2.16
N HIS A 87 -10.95 -1.71 2.26
CA HIS A 87 -11.80 -1.44 1.11
C HIS A 87 -12.46 -0.08 1.12
N GLY A 88 -12.93 0.32 -0.05
CA GLY A 88 -13.62 1.59 -0.26
C GLY A 88 -12.78 2.85 -0.02
N MET A 89 -11.47 2.74 0.20
CA MET A 89 -10.58 3.90 0.24
C MET A 89 -10.55 4.64 -1.10
N SER A 90 -10.19 5.93 -1.05
CA SER A 90 -10.24 6.80 -2.23
C SER A 90 -8.89 7.31 -2.71
N LYS A 91 -7.82 7.06 -1.94
CA LYS A 91 -6.47 7.45 -2.32
C LYS A 91 -5.47 6.34 -2.01
N LYS A 92 -4.99 6.14 -0.78
CA LYS A 92 -4.05 5.03 -0.47
C LYS A 92 -4.67 3.95 0.44
N GLY A 93 -4.46 2.68 0.11
CA GLY A 93 -4.76 1.58 1.04
C GLY A 93 -3.75 1.57 2.19
N VAL A 94 -2.49 1.25 1.89
CA VAL A 94 -1.38 1.34 2.86
C VAL A 94 -0.30 2.29 2.35
N TYR A 95 0.17 3.19 3.21
CA TYR A 95 1.24 4.13 2.88
C TYR A 95 2.36 4.10 3.91
N THR A 96 3.54 3.63 3.48
CA THR A 96 4.79 3.64 4.27
C THR A 96 6.00 3.41 3.37
N THR A 97 7.18 3.74 3.86
CA THR A 97 8.45 3.45 3.18
C THR A 97 9.13 2.19 3.68
N GLN A 98 8.71 1.62 4.83
CA GLN A 98 9.46 0.54 5.49
C GLN A 98 8.60 -0.33 6.41
N GLY A 99 9.02 -1.58 6.57
CA GLY A 99 8.33 -2.57 7.41
C GLY A 99 7.74 -3.72 6.61
N VAL A 100 6.54 -4.18 6.98
CA VAL A 100 5.91 -5.39 6.43
C VAL A 100 4.44 -5.14 6.10
N ILE A 101 4.03 -5.47 4.89
CA ILE A 101 2.63 -5.47 4.44
C ILE A 101 2.34 -6.87 3.93
N GLU A 102 1.58 -7.66 4.69
CA GLU A 102 1.40 -9.08 4.39
C GLU A 102 -0.01 -9.63 4.62
N ASP A 103 -0.40 -10.64 3.86
CA ASP A 103 -1.65 -11.37 4.06
C ASP A 103 -2.91 -10.48 4.06
N ASN A 104 -2.86 -9.30 3.44
CA ASN A 104 -3.99 -8.37 3.40
C ASN A 104 -4.86 -8.59 2.16
N TYR A 105 -6.14 -8.26 2.29
CA TYR A 105 -7.05 -8.08 1.17
C TYR A 105 -7.35 -6.59 1.02
N ILE A 106 -6.84 -5.97 -0.05
CA ILE A 106 -7.07 -4.55 -0.34
C ILE A 106 -7.88 -4.48 -1.63
N HIS A 107 -9.09 -3.94 -1.59
CA HIS A 107 -10.00 -4.05 -2.72
C HIS A 107 -11.01 -2.90 -2.88
N ASP A 108 -11.60 -2.84 -4.08
CA ASP A 108 -12.71 -1.95 -4.44
C ASP A 108 -12.48 -0.48 -4.04
N PRO A 109 -11.40 0.15 -4.52
CA PRO A 109 -11.22 1.59 -4.35
C PRO A 109 -12.29 2.38 -5.08
N TYR A 110 -12.64 3.53 -4.51
CA TYR A 110 -13.53 4.48 -5.15
C TYR A 110 -12.75 5.68 -5.67
N PHE A 111 -13.01 6.06 -6.91
CA PHE A 111 -12.57 7.36 -7.40
C PHE A 111 -13.36 8.48 -6.72
N PHE A 112 -12.69 9.29 -5.90
CA PHE A 112 -13.31 10.43 -5.23
C PHE A 112 -12.97 11.73 -5.98
N ALA A 113 -13.84 12.11 -6.91
CA ALA A 113 -13.62 13.21 -7.85
C ALA A 113 -13.39 14.60 -7.21
N ALA A 114 -13.80 14.79 -5.95
CA ALA A 114 -13.58 16.03 -5.22
C ALA A 114 -12.15 16.15 -4.66
N ALA A 115 -11.36 15.08 -4.70
CA ALA A 115 -9.95 15.05 -4.34
C ALA A 115 -9.04 14.88 -5.57
N ASP A 116 -7.74 15.04 -5.37
CA ASP A 116 -6.72 14.68 -6.36
C ASP A 116 -6.77 13.16 -6.60
N GLY A 117 -7.25 12.77 -7.77
CA GLY A 117 -7.72 11.43 -8.09
C GLY A 117 -6.70 10.28 -8.11
N GLU A 118 -5.62 10.32 -7.33
CA GLU A 118 -4.55 9.33 -7.31
C GLU A 118 -4.90 8.13 -6.39
N VAL A 119 -5.24 6.97 -6.97
CA VAL A 119 -5.56 5.76 -6.20
C VAL A 119 -4.41 4.76 -6.26
N ASP A 120 -3.86 4.37 -5.11
CA ASP A 120 -2.89 3.28 -4.97
C ASP A 120 -3.26 2.33 -3.84
N MET A 121 -3.22 1.03 -4.10
CA MET A 121 -3.53 0.06 -3.03
C MET A 121 -2.41 0.04 -1.98
N ILE A 122 -1.16 0.10 -2.43
CA ILE A 122 0.03 0.25 -1.58
C ILE A 122 0.94 1.32 -2.20
N ARG A 123 1.33 2.31 -1.38
CA ARG A 123 2.14 3.45 -1.80
C ARG A 123 3.45 3.53 -1.02
N ILE A 124 4.52 3.79 -1.75
CA ILE A 124 5.86 4.05 -1.25
C ILE A 124 6.35 5.35 -1.88
N ASP A 125 6.88 6.26 -1.07
CA ASP A 125 7.47 7.52 -1.52
C ASP A 125 8.90 7.64 -1.00
N GLY A 126 9.86 7.70 -1.93
CA GLY A 126 11.28 7.80 -1.60
C GLY A 126 11.88 6.47 -1.14
N SER A 127 12.82 6.54 -0.19
CA SER A 127 13.59 5.39 0.29
C SER A 127 13.27 5.03 1.74
N PRO A 128 13.33 3.74 2.13
CA PRO A 128 13.43 3.34 3.53
C PRO A 128 14.61 4.03 4.24
N ASP A 129 14.57 4.11 5.56
CA ASP A 129 15.71 4.53 6.38
C ASP A 129 16.95 3.64 6.17
N PRO A 130 18.15 4.12 6.53
CA PRO A 130 19.35 3.29 6.54
C PRO A 130 19.18 2.06 7.45
N GLY A 131 19.40 0.87 6.89
CA GLY A 131 19.31 -0.40 7.63
C GLY A 131 17.90 -1.00 7.70
N THR A 132 16.89 -0.35 7.10
CA THR A 132 15.54 -0.88 6.97
C THR A 132 15.21 -1.25 5.52
N SER A 133 14.04 -1.86 5.33
CA SER A 133 13.51 -2.31 4.04
C SER A 133 12.00 -2.42 4.12
N LEU A 134 11.34 -2.56 2.97
CA LEU A 134 9.92 -2.87 2.89
C LEU A 134 9.70 -4.26 2.28
N LEU A 135 8.88 -5.07 2.94
CA LEU A 135 8.39 -6.35 2.43
C LEU A 135 6.89 -6.27 2.16
N ILE A 136 6.48 -6.50 0.92
CA ILE A 136 5.08 -6.59 0.49
C ILE A 136 4.86 -8.02 0.03
N ARG A 137 4.17 -8.85 0.83
CA ARG A 137 4.03 -10.27 0.52
C ARG A 137 2.63 -10.84 0.67
N HIS A 138 2.26 -11.76 -0.22
CA HIS A 138 1.04 -12.55 -0.08
C HIS A 138 -0.24 -11.71 0.15
N ASN A 139 -0.30 -10.51 -0.41
CA ASN A 139 -1.51 -9.69 -0.42
C ASN A 139 -2.36 -10.00 -1.66
N SER A 140 -3.66 -9.81 -1.54
CA SER A 140 -4.60 -9.80 -2.66
C SER A 140 -5.06 -8.36 -2.92
N LEU A 141 -4.65 -7.80 -4.06
CA LEU A 141 -4.88 -6.41 -4.44
C LEU A 141 -5.85 -6.37 -5.63
N ILE A 142 -7.08 -5.91 -5.39
CA ILE A 142 -8.14 -5.83 -6.41
C ILE A 142 -8.48 -4.36 -6.66
N ASP A 143 -7.85 -3.80 -7.68
CA ASP A 143 -8.01 -2.39 -8.02
C ASP A 143 -8.92 -2.23 -9.25
N THR A 144 -10.09 -1.64 -9.04
CA THR A 144 -11.08 -1.43 -10.09
C THR A 144 -10.90 -0.13 -10.86
N ASN A 145 -9.96 0.74 -10.46
CA ASN A 145 -9.77 2.05 -11.06
C ASN A 145 -8.56 2.06 -12.01
N THR A 146 -8.61 2.95 -13.00
CA THR A 146 -7.56 3.08 -14.02
C THR A 146 -6.61 4.24 -13.74
N VAL A 147 -6.57 4.78 -12.51
CA VAL A 147 -5.90 6.09 -12.30
C VAL A 147 -4.42 5.95 -11.98
N ASN A 148 -4.00 4.89 -11.27
CA ASN A 148 -2.58 4.69 -10.99
C ASN A 148 -2.21 3.19 -10.95
N SER A 149 -1.93 2.62 -9.76
CA SER A 149 -1.45 1.26 -9.67
C SER A 149 -1.83 0.51 -8.39
N ALA A 150 -1.68 -0.82 -8.39
CA ALA A 150 -1.81 -1.59 -7.15
C ALA A 150 -0.63 -1.32 -6.20
N ILE A 151 0.61 -1.31 -6.70
CA ILE A 151 1.81 -0.99 -5.90
C ILE A 151 2.62 0.10 -6.60
N SER A 152 2.69 1.28 -5.98
CA SER A 152 3.40 2.44 -6.52
C SER A 152 4.67 2.75 -5.72
N LEU A 153 5.82 2.59 -6.38
CA LEU A 153 7.14 2.98 -5.90
C LEU A 153 7.54 4.32 -6.56
N PHE A 154 7.34 5.46 -5.91
CA PHE A 154 7.73 6.75 -6.49
C PHE A 154 8.89 7.42 -5.78
N GLU A 155 9.57 8.26 -6.53
CA GLU A 155 10.56 9.20 -6.00
C GLU A 155 9.83 10.30 -5.22
N ALA A 156 10.34 10.64 -4.04
CA ALA A 156 9.80 11.72 -3.21
C ALA A 156 10.88 12.27 -2.28
N ASP A 157 10.80 13.56 -1.98
CA ASP A 157 11.70 14.25 -1.02
C ASP A 157 13.21 14.06 -1.31
N GLY A 158 13.56 13.91 -2.59
CA GLY A 158 14.93 13.62 -3.05
C GLY A 158 15.39 12.18 -2.81
N GLY A 159 14.54 11.33 -2.23
CA GLY A 159 14.73 9.89 -2.06
C GLY A 159 14.25 9.10 -3.27
N GLN A 160 14.83 7.92 -3.43
CA GLN A 160 14.57 7.00 -4.55
C GLN A 160 14.11 5.64 -4.01
N PRO A 161 13.13 4.97 -4.65
CA PRO A 161 12.74 3.64 -4.25
C PRO A 161 13.92 2.66 -4.22
N THR A 162 14.11 2.01 -3.08
CA THR A 162 15.17 1.02 -2.88
C THR A 162 14.83 0.07 -1.74
N ARG A 163 15.43 -1.13 -1.73
CA ARG A 163 15.26 -2.16 -0.67
C ARG A 163 13.79 -2.52 -0.45
N VAL A 164 13.06 -2.73 -1.54
CA VAL A 164 11.66 -3.16 -1.54
C VAL A 164 11.57 -4.56 -2.13
N THR A 165 10.96 -5.48 -1.40
CA THR A 165 10.62 -6.82 -1.90
C THR A 165 9.12 -6.93 -2.07
N VAL A 166 8.68 -7.23 -3.29
CA VAL A 166 7.30 -7.51 -3.68
C VAL A 166 7.22 -8.98 -4.07
N GLU A 167 6.72 -9.83 -3.15
CA GLU A 167 6.73 -11.28 -3.35
C GLU A 167 5.37 -11.96 -3.17
N ASP A 168 5.05 -12.91 -4.06
CA ASP A 168 3.89 -13.79 -3.92
C ASP A 168 2.52 -13.09 -3.74
N ASN A 169 2.38 -11.86 -4.24
CA ASN A 169 1.10 -11.12 -4.22
C ASN A 169 0.23 -11.52 -5.42
N TYR A 170 -1.09 -11.44 -5.25
CA TYR A 170 -2.07 -11.47 -6.33
C TYR A 170 -2.53 -10.04 -6.64
N MET A 171 -2.42 -9.62 -7.90
CA MET A 171 -2.79 -8.27 -8.35
C MET A 171 -3.72 -8.36 -9.55
N ALA A 172 -4.99 -8.00 -9.36
CA ALA A 172 -5.96 -7.85 -10.44
C ALA A 172 -6.41 -6.39 -10.50
N THR A 173 -5.89 -5.65 -11.47
CA THR A 173 -6.01 -4.19 -11.51
C THR A 173 -6.46 -3.69 -12.89
N ALA A 174 -7.21 -2.60 -12.91
CA ALA A 174 -7.49 -1.82 -14.11
C ALA A 174 -6.39 -0.77 -14.40
N GLY A 175 -5.61 -0.37 -13.40
CA GLY A 175 -4.40 0.43 -13.50
C GLY A 175 -3.16 -0.40 -13.82
N TRP A 176 -1.98 0.12 -13.51
CA TRP A 176 -0.74 -0.66 -13.51
C TRP A 176 -0.76 -1.64 -12.32
N ALA A 177 -0.23 -2.86 -12.47
CA ALA A 177 -0.04 -3.70 -11.27
C ALA A 177 1.11 -3.17 -10.42
N ILE A 178 2.23 -2.82 -11.05
CA ILE A 178 3.39 -2.26 -10.37
C ILE A 178 3.89 -1.03 -11.13
N TYR A 179 4.06 0.07 -10.40
CA TYR A 179 4.82 1.21 -10.85
C TYR A 179 6.19 1.17 -10.15
N ALA A 180 7.27 0.90 -10.89
CA ALA A 180 8.55 0.50 -10.30
C ALA A 180 9.57 1.64 -10.09
N GLY A 181 9.20 2.88 -10.40
CA GLY A 181 9.92 4.10 -10.00
C GLY A 181 11.25 4.36 -10.69
N GLY A 182 11.57 3.63 -11.76
CA GLY A 182 12.87 3.67 -12.45
C GLY A 182 12.94 4.57 -13.68
N ALA A 183 11.99 5.48 -13.91
CA ALA A 183 12.00 6.34 -15.11
C ALA A 183 12.97 7.53 -15.02
N SER A 184 13.00 8.25 -13.89
CA SER A 184 13.81 9.46 -13.72
C SER A 184 15.14 9.21 -13.03
N ALA A 185 15.22 8.22 -12.15
CA ALA A 185 16.45 7.81 -11.49
C ALA A 185 16.57 6.30 -11.34
N ALA A 186 17.81 5.84 -11.11
CA ALA A 186 18.09 4.43 -10.99
C ALA A 186 17.63 3.88 -9.63
N THR A 187 16.58 3.05 -9.64
CA THR A 187 16.21 2.23 -8.47
C THR A 187 17.28 1.17 -8.19
N SER A 188 17.31 0.67 -6.94
CA SER A 188 18.23 -0.40 -6.54
C SER A 188 17.61 -1.31 -5.47
N ASP A 189 18.01 -2.58 -5.48
CA ASP A 189 17.53 -3.59 -4.52
C ASP A 189 15.99 -3.71 -4.51
N ILE A 190 15.36 -3.54 -5.68
CA ILE A 190 13.93 -3.81 -5.90
C ILE A 190 13.76 -5.26 -6.37
N VAL A 191 13.11 -6.10 -5.55
CA VAL A 191 12.91 -7.51 -5.85
C VAL A 191 11.43 -7.77 -6.09
N VAL A 192 11.05 -8.12 -7.32
CA VAL A 192 9.69 -8.49 -7.70
C VAL A 192 9.68 -9.96 -8.11
N LYS A 193 9.13 -10.83 -7.26
CA LYS A 193 9.18 -12.28 -7.51
C LYS A 193 7.92 -13.05 -7.14
N GLY A 194 7.61 -14.11 -7.90
CA GLY A 194 6.54 -15.06 -7.56
C GLY A 194 5.11 -14.51 -7.62
N ASN A 195 4.93 -13.23 -8.00
CA ASN A 195 3.63 -12.58 -8.04
C ASN A 195 2.73 -13.15 -9.15
N VAL A 196 1.42 -13.02 -8.95
CA VAL A 196 0.38 -13.42 -9.89
C VAL A 196 -0.38 -12.18 -10.37
N PHE A 197 -0.38 -11.97 -11.68
CA PHE A 197 -1.14 -10.91 -12.32
C PHE A 197 -2.47 -11.47 -12.83
N GLY A 198 -3.57 -10.95 -12.29
CA GLY A 198 -4.93 -11.31 -12.68
C GLY A 198 -5.27 -10.86 -14.10
N ALA A 199 -6.24 -11.54 -14.71
CA ALA A 199 -6.79 -11.16 -16.01
C ALA A 199 -8.06 -10.32 -15.91
N LYS A 200 -8.66 -10.26 -14.73
CA LYS A 200 -9.73 -9.33 -14.43
C LYS A 200 -9.22 -7.90 -14.62
N PHE A 201 -9.99 -7.10 -15.35
CA PHE A 201 -9.73 -5.68 -15.64
C PHE A 201 -8.55 -5.37 -16.59
N GLN A 202 -8.00 -6.37 -17.29
CA GLN A 202 -6.92 -6.23 -18.28
C GLN A 202 -7.23 -5.35 -19.51
N SER A 203 -8.42 -4.76 -19.63
CA SER A 203 -8.65 -3.70 -20.63
C SER A 203 -7.91 -2.39 -20.31
N GLY A 204 -7.25 -2.33 -19.15
CA GLY A 204 -6.46 -1.19 -18.69
C GLY A 204 -4.98 -1.24 -19.06
N TYR A 205 -4.12 -0.81 -18.13
CA TYR A 205 -2.67 -0.74 -18.33
C TYR A 205 -1.98 -2.12 -18.26
N GLY A 206 -0.65 -2.16 -18.39
CA GLY A 206 0.14 -3.38 -18.22
C GLY A 206 0.41 -3.75 -16.75
N TYR A 207 1.17 -4.82 -16.53
CA TYR A 207 1.49 -5.31 -15.17
C TYR A 207 2.72 -4.62 -14.55
N VAL A 208 3.54 -3.95 -15.35
CA VAL A 208 4.67 -3.17 -14.83
C VAL A 208 5.00 -2.00 -15.74
N THR A 209 5.32 -0.87 -15.15
CA THR A 209 5.94 0.27 -15.83
C THR A 209 7.13 0.78 -15.02
N GLU A 210 7.98 1.56 -15.69
CA GLU A 210 9.15 2.21 -15.09
C GLU A 210 10.09 1.26 -14.36
N TRP A 211 10.25 0.04 -14.88
CA TRP A 211 11.25 -0.88 -14.36
C TRP A 211 12.65 -0.50 -14.83
N ASN A 212 13.59 -0.32 -13.89
CA ASN A 212 15.00 -0.15 -14.23
C ASN A 212 15.72 -1.50 -14.26
N ALA A 213 15.93 -2.05 -15.46
CA ALA A 213 16.66 -3.31 -15.67
C ALA A 213 18.16 -3.24 -15.33
N HIS A 214 18.73 -2.04 -15.20
CA HIS A 214 20.13 -1.82 -14.84
C HIS A 214 20.30 -1.39 -13.37
N GLY A 215 19.21 -1.35 -12.60
CA GLY A 215 19.26 -1.05 -11.18
C GLY A 215 20.05 -2.12 -10.43
N ARG A 216 21.05 -1.71 -9.66
CA ARG A 216 21.87 -2.65 -8.88
C ARG A 216 20.97 -3.43 -7.93
N GLY A 217 21.04 -4.76 -7.98
CA GLY A 217 20.25 -5.63 -7.09
C GLY A 217 18.77 -5.74 -7.45
N ASN A 218 18.32 -5.09 -8.54
CA ASN A 218 16.95 -5.27 -9.02
C ASN A 218 16.76 -6.68 -9.58
N VAL A 219 15.65 -7.33 -9.23
CA VAL A 219 15.34 -8.70 -9.64
C VAL A 219 13.89 -8.80 -10.07
N TRP A 220 13.65 -9.36 -11.26
CA TRP A 220 12.33 -9.78 -11.73
C TRP A 220 12.36 -11.28 -12.01
N SER A 221 11.60 -12.10 -11.27
CA SER A 221 11.68 -13.56 -11.44
C SER A 221 10.42 -14.32 -11.01
N GLY A 222 10.06 -15.38 -11.72
CA GLY A 222 8.98 -16.28 -11.30
C GLY A 222 7.57 -15.66 -11.27
N ASN A 223 7.40 -14.43 -11.78
CA ASN A 223 6.08 -13.81 -11.89
C ASN A 223 5.29 -14.48 -13.03
N ARG A 224 3.97 -14.58 -12.85
CA ARG A 224 3.08 -15.27 -13.79
C ARG A 224 1.73 -14.55 -13.92
N TRP A 225 1.04 -14.83 -15.00
CA TRP A 225 -0.37 -14.53 -15.16
C TRP A 225 -1.22 -15.54 -14.39
N GLU A 226 -2.47 -15.20 -14.09
CA GLU A 226 -3.42 -16.08 -13.40
C GLU A 226 -3.66 -17.42 -14.12
N ASP A 227 -3.49 -17.44 -15.45
CA ASP A 227 -3.58 -18.65 -16.28
C ASP A 227 -2.30 -19.52 -16.24
N GLY A 228 -1.31 -19.12 -15.43
CA GLY A 228 -0.05 -19.82 -15.23
C GLY A 228 1.05 -19.48 -16.23
N ARG A 229 0.78 -18.67 -17.26
CA ARG A 229 1.83 -18.25 -18.21
C ARG A 229 2.86 -17.36 -17.51
N PRO A 230 4.16 -17.46 -17.83
CA PRO A 230 5.15 -16.52 -17.33
C PRO A 230 4.79 -15.06 -17.66
N ALA A 231 5.05 -14.17 -16.72
CA ALA A 231 5.01 -12.73 -16.90
C ALA A 231 6.45 -12.20 -16.81
N PRO A 232 7.22 -12.19 -17.92
CA PRO A 232 8.58 -11.61 -17.94
C PRO A 232 8.51 -10.09 -17.75
N LEU A 233 9.61 -9.35 -17.93
CA LEU A 233 9.51 -7.89 -18.13
C LEU A 233 9.01 -7.62 -19.57
N PRO A 234 8.22 -6.55 -19.79
CA PRO A 234 7.77 -6.17 -21.13
C PRO A 234 8.91 -5.65 -22.01
#